data_AF-A0A7W4A586-F1
#
_entry.id   AF-A0A7W4A586-F1
#
_cell.length_a   1.000
_cell.length_b   1.000
_cell.length_c   1.000
_cell.angle_alpha   90.00
_cell.angle_beta   90.00
_cell.angle_gamma   90.00
#
_symmetry.space_group_name_H-M   'P 1'
#
loop_
_entity.id
_entity.type
_entity.pdbx_description
1 polymer ?
#
loop_
_entity_poly.entity_id
_entity_poly.type
_entity_poly.pdbx_seq_one_letter_code
_entity_poly.pdbx_strand_id
1 'polypeptide(L)'
;MAIEIEIDEKNTSDSTDNELPMNYYFYLLSFIGSLVLILLQPFEAAAVTTTHGWYSQPFVAPLFGLSIISIFSGTYLLVNTKKNFHCLKNINPIELSFNAVSKYRTAIIISMFFYLFIASLSVVGFAISSFVLIISMLWISNLFNRFWVVMSLISVSILIVIFRVIVSVWLPDVWLYNLFPDSLSEFANMYL
;
A
#
# COMPACT_ATOMS: atom_id res chain seq x y z
N MET A 1 44.06 24.68 6.75
CA MET A 1 44.13 23.33 6.17
C MET A 1 43.94 22.21 7.20
N ALA A 2 44.83 21.98 8.18
CA ALA A 2 44.58 20.94 9.21
C ALA A 2 43.33 21.22 10.08
N ILE A 3 43.10 22.49 10.43
CA ILE A 3 41.94 22.93 11.23
C ILE A 3 40.62 22.84 10.44
N GLU A 4 40.64 23.02 9.11
CA GLU A 4 39.43 22.88 8.28
C GLU A 4 39.00 21.43 8.14
N ILE A 5 39.96 20.50 8.04
CA ILE A 5 39.67 19.07 7.93
C ILE A 5 39.08 18.55 9.26
N GLU A 6 39.60 19.00 10.39
CA GLU A 6 39.11 18.59 11.72
C GLU A 6 37.72 19.16 12.06
N ILE A 7 37.36 20.33 11.53
CA ILE A 7 36.01 20.91 11.63
C ILE A 7 35.03 20.15 10.73
N ASP A 8 35.44 19.76 9.52
CA ASP A 8 34.59 19.03 8.57
C ASP A 8 34.33 17.58 9.04
N GLU A 9 35.33 16.91 9.61
CA GLU A 9 35.18 15.58 10.21
C GLU A 9 34.27 15.60 11.45
N LYS A 10 34.40 16.63 12.30
CA LYS A 10 33.56 16.80 13.49
C LYS A 10 32.11 17.17 13.14
N ASN A 11 31.88 18.00 12.14
CA ASN A 11 30.53 18.31 11.66
C ASN A 11 29.87 17.10 10.96
N THR A 12 30.66 16.25 10.30
CA THR A 12 30.18 15.02 9.68
C THR A 12 29.85 13.94 10.71
N SER A 13 30.60 13.83 11.80
CA SER A 13 30.28 12.91 12.90
C SER A 13 29.09 13.37 13.75
N ASP A 14 29.02 14.66 14.09
CA ASP A 14 27.95 15.20 14.93
C ASP A 14 26.59 15.23 14.21
N SER A 15 26.59 15.28 12.87
CA SER A 15 25.36 15.17 12.06
C SER A 15 24.87 13.72 11.89
N THR A 16 25.76 12.72 11.89
CA THR A 16 25.37 11.31 11.78
C THR A 16 24.90 10.70 13.10
N ASP A 17 25.38 11.20 14.24
CA ASP A 17 24.96 10.74 15.57
C ASP A 17 23.54 11.20 15.96
N ASN A 18 23.01 12.20 15.24
CA ASN A 18 21.68 12.77 15.48
C ASN A 18 20.61 12.28 14.50
N GLU A 19 20.95 11.43 13.52
CA GLU A 19 19.96 10.85 12.60
C GLU A 19 19.52 9.45 13.05
N LEU A 20 18.20 9.25 13.13
CA LEU A 20 17.62 7.93 13.39
C LEU A 20 17.97 6.94 12.26
N PRO A 21 18.21 5.65 12.58
CA PRO A 21 18.56 4.67 11.56
C PRO A 21 17.39 4.46 10.58
N MET A 22 17.69 4.17 9.31
CA MET A 22 16.67 4.00 8.26
C MET A 22 15.59 2.97 8.64
N ASN A 23 15.99 1.89 9.30
CA ASN A 23 15.09 0.86 9.80
C ASN A 23 14.06 1.41 10.81
N TYR A 24 14.44 2.41 11.63
CA TYR A 24 13.52 3.02 12.58
C TYR A 24 12.34 3.69 11.86
N TYR A 25 12.58 4.40 10.76
CA TYR A 25 11.52 5.01 9.95
C TYR A 25 10.59 3.97 9.32
N PHE A 26 11.14 2.83 8.86
CA PHE A 26 10.35 1.73 8.32
C PHE A 26 9.38 1.15 9.36
N TYR A 27 9.88 0.83 10.56
CA TYR A 27 9.05 0.29 11.64
C TYR A 27 8.07 1.35 12.16
N LEU A 28 8.45 2.62 12.22
CA LEU A 28 7.54 3.71 12.58
C LEU A 28 6.37 3.80 11.60
N LEU A 29 6.65 3.84 10.29
CA LEU A 29 5.63 3.93 9.26
C LEU A 29 4.74 2.67 9.24
N SER A 30 5.34 1.49 9.40
CA SER A 30 4.61 0.22 9.44
C SER A 30 3.71 0.11 10.68
N PHE A 31 4.18 0.58 11.84
CA PHE A 31 3.39 0.59 13.07
C PHE A 31 2.20 1.53 12.96
N ILE A 32 2.44 2.81 12.60
CA ILE A 32 1.38 3.80 12.42
C ILE A 32 0.39 3.35 11.34
N GLY A 33 0.89 2.89 10.20
CA GLY A 33 0.07 2.39 9.10
C GLY A 33 -0.80 1.21 9.51
N SER A 34 -0.22 0.22 10.20
CA SER A 34 -0.98 -0.94 10.68
C SER A 34 -2.08 -0.56 11.68
N LEU A 35 -1.80 0.37 12.60
CA LEU A 35 -2.74 0.82 13.61
C LEU A 35 -3.89 1.61 12.98
N VAL A 36 -3.58 2.51 12.04
CA VAL A 36 -4.58 3.23 11.24
C VAL A 36 -5.46 2.25 10.47
N LEU A 37 -4.88 1.26 9.77
CA LEU A 37 -5.65 0.27 9.01
C LEU A 37 -6.54 -0.61 9.91
N ILE A 38 -6.09 -1.00 11.10
CA ILE A 38 -6.92 -1.73 12.07
C ILE A 38 -8.13 -0.88 12.50
N LEU A 39 -7.94 0.42 12.71
CA LEU A 39 -9.03 1.34 13.06
C LEU A 39 -10.00 1.59 11.90
N LEU A 40 -9.52 1.56 10.65
CA LEU A 40 -10.36 1.70 9.46
C LEU A 40 -11.08 0.40 9.07
N GLN A 41 -10.56 -0.76 9.48
CA GLN A 41 -11.11 -2.08 9.15
C GLN A 41 -12.63 -2.23 9.38
N PRO A 42 -13.26 -1.77 10.48
CA PRO A 42 -14.71 -1.91 10.66
C PRO A 42 -15.53 -1.15 9.62
N PHE A 43 -14.98 -0.12 8.99
CA PHE A 43 -15.65 0.63 7.92
C PHE A 43 -15.51 -0.06 6.55
N GLU A 44 -14.38 -0.72 6.30
CA GLU A 44 -14.06 -1.33 5.00
C GLU A 44 -14.51 -2.80 4.88
N ALA A 45 -14.52 -3.54 5.99
CA ALA A 45 -14.81 -4.97 6.01
C ALA A 45 -15.91 -5.29 7.02
N ALA A 46 -17.15 -4.91 6.68
CA ALA A 46 -18.32 -5.21 7.49
C ALA A 46 -18.51 -6.72 7.67
N ALA A 47 -18.96 -7.12 8.86
CA ALA A 47 -19.22 -8.53 9.16
C ALA A 47 -20.35 -9.05 8.26
N VAL A 48 -20.02 -10.03 7.41
CA VAL A 48 -21.00 -10.73 6.59
C VAL A 48 -21.63 -11.84 7.43
N THR A 49 -22.95 -12.01 7.31
CA THR A 49 -23.67 -13.14 7.90
C THR A 49 -23.31 -14.41 7.13
N THR A 50 -22.27 -15.11 7.57
CA THR A 50 -21.83 -16.37 6.96
C THR A 50 -22.42 -17.58 7.70
N THR A 51 -22.80 -18.62 6.95
CA THR A 51 -23.19 -19.93 7.48
C THR A 51 -22.00 -20.76 7.99
N HIS A 52 -20.77 -20.34 7.66
CA HIS A 52 -19.54 -20.94 8.13
C HIS A 52 -18.85 -20.04 9.16
N GLY A 53 -18.15 -20.67 10.10
CA GLY A 53 -17.68 -20.08 11.36
C GLY A 53 -16.83 -18.80 11.20
N TRP A 54 -16.59 -18.15 12.34
CA TRP A 54 -15.93 -16.84 12.46
C TRP A 54 -14.66 -16.67 11.61
N TYR A 55 -13.87 -17.73 11.37
CA TYR A 55 -12.63 -17.68 10.58
C TYR A 55 -12.84 -17.38 9.08
N SER A 56 -14.05 -17.59 8.56
CA SER A 56 -14.38 -17.33 7.15
C SER A 56 -14.76 -15.87 6.87
N GLN A 57 -14.80 -15.03 7.91
CA GLN A 57 -15.15 -13.63 7.76
C GLN A 57 -14.03 -12.85 7.06
N PRO A 58 -14.37 -11.95 6.13
CA PRO A 58 -13.40 -11.26 5.27
C PRO A 58 -12.40 -10.40 6.06
N PHE A 59 -12.75 -9.96 7.26
CA PHE A 59 -11.90 -9.13 8.11
C PHE A 59 -10.87 -9.92 8.93
N VAL A 60 -11.01 -11.24 9.10
CA VAL A 60 -10.15 -12.01 10.01
C VAL A 60 -8.71 -12.08 9.52
N ALA A 61 -8.50 -12.41 8.24
CA ALA A 61 -7.15 -12.49 7.68
C ALA A 61 -6.40 -11.15 7.70
N PRO A 62 -6.99 -10.02 7.28
CA PRO A 62 -6.39 -8.69 7.44
C PRO A 62 -6.07 -8.34 8.89
N LEU A 63 -6.99 -8.59 9.83
CA LEU A 63 -6.81 -8.27 11.26
C LEU A 63 -5.62 -9.04 11.85
N PHE A 64 -5.51 -10.34 11.53
CA PHE A 64 -4.38 -11.16 11.97
C PHE A 64 -3.06 -10.64 11.41
N GLY A 65 -2.98 -10.38 10.09
CA GLY A 65 -1.77 -9.86 9.46
C GLY A 65 -1.34 -8.51 10.04
N LEU A 66 -2.28 -7.58 10.16
CA LEU A 66 -2.03 -6.24 10.72
C LEU A 66 -1.65 -6.31 12.20
N SER A 67 -2.26 -7.19 12.99
CA SER A 67 -1.91 -7.36 14.41
C SER A 67 -0.48 -7.86 14.58
N ILE A 68 -0.06 -8.85 13.78
CA ILE A 68 1.31 -9.37 13.82
C ILE A 68 2.28 -8.24 13.46
N ILE A 69 2.05 -7.52 12.37
CA ILE A 69 2.90 -6.39 11.95
C ILE A 69 2.95 -5.32 13.04
N SER A 70 1.81 -4.95 13.62
CA SER A 70 1.72 -3.95 14.69
C SER A 70 2.50 -4.38 15.94
N ILE A 71 2.42 -5.64 16.35
CA ILE A 71 3.14 -6.15 17.53
C ILE A 71 4.65 -6.15 17.27
N PHE A 72 5.10 -6.71 16.16
CA PHE A 72 6.53 -6.76 15.83
C PHE A 72 7.13 -5.36 15.65
N SER A 73 6.42 -4.49 14.94
CA SER A 73 6.87 -3.12 14.71
C SER A 73 6.86 -2.28 15.99
N GLY A 74 5.80 -2.41 16.80
CA GLY A 74 5.67 -1.72 18.09
C GLY A 74 6.72 -2.18 19.11
N THR A 75 7.00 -3.47 19.21
CA THR A 75 8.04 -3.99 20.11
C THR A 75 9.43 -3.50 19.71
N TYR A 76 9.75 -3.50 18.40
CA TYR A 76 11.01 -2.93 17.90
C TYR A 76 11.14 -1.44 18.25
N LEU A 77 10.08 -0.66 18.00
CA LEU A 77 10.06 0.77 18.32
C LEU A 77 10.22 1.01 19.82
N LEU A 78 9.53 0.27 20.69
CA LEU A 78 9.65 0.44 22.15
C LEU A 78 11.08 0.19 22.64
N VAL A 79 11.71 -0.88 22.18
CA VAL A 79 13.09 -1.22 22.56
C VAL A 79 14.08 -0.17 22.05
N ASN A 80 13.95 0.24 20.78
CA ASN A 80 14.92 1.15 20.15
C ASN A 80 14.68 2.62 20.50
N THR A 81 13.45 3.02 20.86
CA THR A 81 13.11 4.37 21.34
C THR A 81 13.77 4.64 22.69
N LYS A 82 13.85 3.64 23.57
CA LYS A 82 14.58 3.76 24.85
C LYS A 82 16.08 4.01 24.62
N LYS A 83 16.65 3.36 23.60
CA LYS A 83 18.07 3.52 23.23
C LYS A 83 18.35 4.87 22.57
N ASN A 84 17.44 5.34 21.72
CA ASN A 84 17.60 6.57 20.95
C ASN A 84 16.90 7.78 21.57
N PHE A 85 16.51 7.70 22.86
CA PHE A 85 15.72 8.74 23.53
C PHE A 85 16.39 10.13 23.49
N HIS A 86 17.72 10.17 23.51
CA HIS A 86 18.49 11.40 23.39
C HIS A 86 18.26 12.12 22.05
N CYS A 87 18.23 11.37 20.94
CA CYS A 87 17.96 11.87 19.60
C CYS A 87 16.47 12.25 19.42
N LEU A 88 15.55 11.44 19.94
CA LEU A 88 14.11 11.70 19.86
C LEU A 88 13.65 12.92 20.68
N LYS A 89 14.33 13.27 21.77
CA LYS A 89 13.94 14.40 22.64
C LYS A 89 13.99 15.75 21.92
N ASN A 90 14.86 15.90 20.92
CA ASN A 90 15.06 17.15 20.21
C ASN A 90 14.30 17.21 18.86
N ILE A 91 13.64 16.13 18.46
CA ILE A 91 12.94 16.02 17.17
C ILE A 91 11.45 16.20 17.39
N ASN A 92 10.83 17.09 16.61
CA ASN A 92 9.38 17.23 16.60
C ASN A 92 8.74 15.94 16.02
N PRO A 93 7.71 15.37 16.67
CA PRO A 93 7.08 14.14 16.20
C PRO A 93 6.47 14.27 14.80
N ILE A 94 6.00 15.48 14.45
CA ILE A 94 5.45 15.79 13.13
C ILE A 94 6.55 15.72 12.06
N GLU A 95 7.71 16.33 12.33
CA GLU A 95 8.85 16.34 11.42
C GLU A 95 9.41 14.93 11.22
N LEU A 96 9.42 14.12 12.28
CA LEU A 96 9.79 12.71 12.21
C LEU A 96 8.87 11.91 11.26
N SER A 97 7.56 12.12 11.36
CA SER A 97 6.58 11.49 10.46
C SER A 97 6.75 11.95 9.01
N PHE A 98 6.97 13.25 8.77
CA PHE A 98 7.23 13.76 7.42
C PHE A 98 8.52 13.20 6.83
N ASN A 99 9.59 13.08 7.63
CA ASN A 99 10.83 12.46 7.20
C ASN A 99 10.64 10.97 6.89
N ALA A 100 9.87 10.24 7.69
CA ALA A 100 9.52 8.84 7.39
C ALA A 100 8.78 8.73 6.05
N VAL A 101 7.75 9.55 5.84
CA VAL A 101 6.95 9.60 4.61
C VAL A 101 7.80 9.97 3.40
N SER A 102 8.68 10.96 3.54
CA SER A 102 9.58 11.41 2.47
C SER A 102 10.52 10.30 2.02
N LYS A 103 11.12 9.55 2.96
CA LYS A 103 12.01 8.42 2.66
C LYS A 103 11.31 7.27 1.94
N TYR A 104 10.00 7.07 2.17
CA TYR A 104 9.19 6.01 1.56
C TYR A 104 8.16 6.52 0.54
N ARG A 105 8.40 7.70 -0.05
CA ARG A 105 7.48 8.35 -0.99
C ARG A 105 6.98 7.44 -2.11
N THR A 106 7.86 6.64 -2.71
CA THR A 106 7.48 5.70 -3.78
C THR A 106 6.48 4.64 -3.29
N ALA A 107 6.69 4.07 -2.11
CA ALA A 107 5.78 3.08 -1.55
C ALA A 107 4.39 3.68 -1.26
N ILE A 108 4.35 4.93 -0.78
CA ILE A 108 3.10 5.65 -0.52
C ILE A 108 2.35 5.94 -1.82
N ILE A 109 3.06 6.37 -2.87
CA ILE A 109 2.45 6.59 -4.19
C ILE A 109 1.88 5.28 -4.74
N ILE A 110 2.64 4.18 -4.66
CA ILE A 110 2.19 2.86 -5.11
C ILE A 110 0.95 2.41 -4.33
N SER A 111 0.95 2.59 -3.00
CA SER A 111 -0.20 2.28 -2.15
C SER A 111 -1.42 3.11 -2.53
N MET A 112 -1.24 4.39 -2.87
CA MET A 112 -2.33 5.26 -3.33
C MET A 112 -2.91 4.81 -4.68
N PHE A 113 -2.07 4.40 -5.63
CA PHE A 113 -2.54 3.80 -6.89
C PHE A 113 -3.28 2.49 -6.66
N PHE A 114 -2.81 1.67 -5.71
CA PHE A 114 -3.50 0.43 -5.36
C PHE A 114 -4.86 0.70 -4.71
N TYR A 115 -4.97 1.71 -3.84
CA TYR A 115 -6.25 2.15 -3.29
C TYR A 115 -7.19 2.65 -4.39
N LEU A 116 -6.69 3.47 -5.31
CA LEU A 116 -7.44 3.95 -6.48
C LEU A 116 -7.96 2.78 -7.32
N PHE A 117 -7.15 1.74 -7.52
CA PHE A 117 -7.55 0.51 -8.21
C PHE A 117 -8.73 -0.18 -7.53
N ILE A 118 -8.69 -0.36 -6.20
CA ILE A 118 -9.80 -0.96 -5.45
C ILE A 118 -11.07 -0.10 -5.61
N ALA A 119 -10.95 1.22 -5.43
CA ALA A 119 -12.07 2.14 -5.55
C ALA A 119 -12.67 2.16 -6.98
N SER A 120 -11.87 1.97 -8.01
CA SER A 120 -12.34 1.94 -9.39
C SER A 120 -12.98 0.61 -9.80
N LEU A 121 -12.85 -0.46 -9.02
CA LEU A 121 -13.42 -1.77 -9.34
C LEU A 121 -14.94 -1.69 -9.53
N SER A 122 -15.66 -1.02 -8.64
CA SER A 122 -17.12 -0.86 -8.73
C SER A 122 -17.57 0.12 -9.81
N VAL A 123 -16.68 1.02 -10.24
CA VAL A 123 -17.01 2.07 -11.21
C VAL A 123 -16.77 1.59 -12.63
N VAL A 124 -15.57 1.07 -12.92
CA VAL A 124 -15.07 0.80 -14.28
C VAL A 124 -14.86 -0.70 -14.53
N GLY A 125 -14.87 -1.53 -13.49
CA GLY A 125 -14.67 -2.97 -13.59
C GLY A 125 -13.21 -3.41 -13.52
N PHE A 126 -13.02 -4.72 -13.34
CA PHE A 126 -11.72 -5.34 -13.04
C PHE A 126 -10.67 -5.12 -14.12
N ALA A 127 -11.05 -5.37 -15.39
CA ALA A 127 -10.12 -5.34 -16.51
C ALA A 127 -9.51 -3.94 -16.70
N ILE A 128 -10.37 -2.93 -16.75
CA ILE A 128 -9.95 -1.54 -16.99
C ILE A 128 -9.19 -1.00 -15.78
N SER A 129 -9.67 -1.28 -14.56
CA SER A 129 -8.96 -0.89 -13.33
C SER A 129 -7.55 -1.49 -13.27
N SER A 130 -7.42 -2.79 -13.57
CA SER A 130 -6.14 -3.50 -13.58
C SER A 130 -5.19 -2.93 -14.64
N PHE A 131 -5.72 -2.61 -15.83
CA PHE A 131 -4.94 -2.02 -16.91
C PHE A 131 -4.41 -0.63 -16.54
N VAL A 132 -5.27 0.23 -15.99
CA VAL A 132 -4.87 1.57 -15.52
C VAL A 132 -3.83 1.48 -14.41
N LEU A 133 -3.97 0.55 -13.48
CA LEU A 133 -2.99 0.31 -12.41
C LEU A 133 -1.64 -0.10 -12.99
N ILE A 134 -1.61 -1.11 -13.87
CA ILE A 134 -0.37 -1.61 -14.45
C ILE A 134 0.30 -0.52 -15.31
N ILE A 135 -0.46 0.22 -16.12
CA ILE A 135 0.06 1.37 -16.88
C ILE A 135 0.67 2.43 -15.96
N SER A 136 -0.01 2.77 -14.86
CA SER A 136 0.50 3.73 -13.89
C SER A 136 1.82 3.26 -13.26
N MET A 137 1.95 1.95 -13.01
CA MET A 137 3.19 1.34 -12.52
C MET A 137 4.31 1.35 -13.56
N LEU A 138 4.01 1.09 -14.83
CA LEU A 138 4.98 1.22 -15.92
C LEU A 138 5.48 2.66 -16.03
N TRP A 139 4.56 3.62 -15.93
CA TRP A 139 4.86 5.04 -16.01
C TRP A 139 5.78 5.49 -14.86
N ILE A 140 5.47 5.13 -13.62
CA ILE A 140 6.31 5.51 -12.47
C ILE A 140 7.68 4.84 -12.48
N SER A 141 7.77 3.66 -13.07
CA SER A 141 9.03 2.94 -13.25
C SER A 141 9.85 3.46 -14.45
N ASN A 142 9.31 4.42 -15.22
CA ASN A 142 9.88 4.94 -16.45
C ASN A 142 10.10 3.87 -17.55
N LEU A 143 9.30 2.78 -17.52
CA LEU A 143 9.31 1.69 -18.52
C LEU A 143 8.18 1.83 -19.54
N PHE A 144 7.73 3.07 -19.80
CA PHE A 144 6.60 3.34 -20.68
C PHE A 144 6.98 3.25 -22.18
N ASN A 145 7.28 2.03 -22.65
CA ASN A 145 7.56 1.71 -24.05
C ASN A 145 6.44 0.85 -24.66
N ARG A 146 6.26 0.88 -25.98
CA ARG A 146 5.25 0.11 -26.72
C ARG A 146 5.28 -1.38 -26.38
N PHE A 147 6.48 -1.95 -26.25
CA PHE A 147 6.66 -3.36 -25.84
C PHE A 147 6.01 -3.64 -24.48
N TRP A 148 6.26 -2.79 -23.49
CA TRP A 148 5.75 -2.95 -22.14
C TRP A 148 4.25 -2.67 -22.05
N VAL A 149 3.72 -1.75 -22.86
CA VAL A 149 2.27 -1.54 -22.96
C VAL A 149 1.59 -2.80 -23.51
N VAL A 150 2.13 -3.44 -24.55
CA VAL A 150 1.58 -4.72 -25.05
C VAL A 150 1.67 -5.81 -23.98
N MET A 151 2.79 -5.91 -23.26
CA MET A 151 2.93 -6.87 -22.15
C MET A 151 1.94 -6.60 -21.01
N SER A 152 1.62 -5.33 -20.73
CA SER A 152 0.59 -4.99 -19.75
C SER A 152 -0.79 -5.50 -20.16
N LEU A 153 -1.13 -5.41 -21.44
CA LEU A 153 -2.39 -5.92 -21.98
C LEU A 153 -2.46 -7.45 -21.86
N ILE A 154 -1.38 -8.15 -22.21
CA ILE A 154 -1.27 -9.61 -22.02
C ILE A 154 -1.40 -9.97 -20.54
N SER A 155 -0.75 -9.23 -19.64
CA SER A 155 -0.81 -9.47 -18.21
C SER A 155 -2.22 -9.30 -17.65
N VAL A 156 -2.95 -8.27 -18.08
CA VAL A 156 -4.36 -8.07 -17.70
C VAL A 156 -5.22 -9.23 -18.21
N SER A 157 -5.04 -9.66 -19.46
CA SER A 157 -5.77 -10.82 -19.99
C SER A 157 -5.51 -12.09 -19.17
N ILE A 158 -4.25 -12.34 -18.77
CA ILE A 158 -3.91 -13.48 -17.91
C ILE A 158 -4.57 -13.34 -16.54
N LEU A 159 -4.53 -12.16 -15.92
CA LEU A 159 -5.18 -11.92 -14.63
C LEU A 159 -6.68 -12.19 -14.70
N ILE A 160 -7.37 -11.72 -15.74
CA ILE A 160 -8.80 -11.98 -15.94
C ILE A 160 -9.06 -13.48 -16.00
N VAL A 161 -8.26 -14.23 -16.77
CA VAL A 161 -8.40 -15.69 -16.86
C VAL A 161 -8.18 -16.36 -15.51
N ILE A 162 -7.17 -15.95 -14.74
CA ILE A 162 -6.90 -16.52 -13.41
C ILE A 162 -8.08 -16.26 -12.47
N PHE A 163 -8.47 -15.00 -12.29
CA PHE A 163 -9.55 -14.64 -11.35
C PHE A 163 -10.89 -15.27 -11.74
N ARG A 164 -11.16 -15.37 -13.04
CA ARG A 164 -12.42 -15.90 -13.54
C ARG A 164 -12.46 -17.42 -13.61
N VAL A 165 -11.44 -18.05 -14.21
CA VAL A 165 -11.44 -19.51 -14.47
C VAL A 165 -10.90 -20.30 -13.29
N ILE A 166 -9.86 -19.79 -12.61
CA ILE A 166 -9.20 -20.53 -11.53
C ILE A 166 -9.87 -20.22 -10.18
N VAL A 167 -10.15 -18.94 -9.91
CA VAL A 167 -10.67 -18.51 -8.60
C VAL A 167 -12.20 -18.38 -8.59
N SER A 168 -12.85 -18.29 -9.76
CA SER A 168 -14.32 -18.12 -9.89
C SER A 168 -14.88 -16.96 -9.07
N VAL A 169 -14.14 -15.85 -8.96
CA VAL A 169 -14.57 -14.66 -8.22
C VAL A 169 -15.48 -13.83 -9.11
N TRP A 170 -16.75 -13.71 -8.71
CA TRP A 170 -17.71 -12.79 -9.31
C TRP A 170 -17.59 -11.44 -8.61
N LEU A 171 -17.27 -10.41 -9.39
CA LEU A 171 -17.19 -9.04 -8.89
C LEU A 171 -18.57 -8.38 -8.94
N PRO A 172 -18.84 -7.41 -8.06
CA PRO A 172 -20.11 -6.69 -8.05
C PRO A 172 -20.33 -5.93 -9.37
N ASP A 173 -21.59 -5.71 -9.71
CA ASP A 173 -22.01 -5.05 -10.94
C ASP A 173 -21.31 -3.68 -11.12
N VAL A 174 -20.82 -3.45 -12.33
CA VAL A 174 -20.02 -2.27 -12.66
C VAL A 174 -20.93 -1.13 -13.07
N TRP A 175 -20.81 0.00 -12.38
CA TRP A 175 -21.66 1.18 -12.62
C TRP A 175 -21.59 1.68 -14.07
N LEU A 176 -20.41 1.66 -14.69
CA LEU A 176 -20.21 2.13 -16.07
C LEU A 176 -21.04 1.34 -17.10
N TYR A 177 -21.34 0.06 -16.83
CA TYR A 177 -22.11 -0.76 -17.77
C TYR A 177 -23.60 -0.42 -17.77
N ASN A 178 -24.11 0.21 -16.71
CA ASN A 178 -25.48 0.74 -16.68
C ASN A 178 -25.70 1.94 -17.63
N LEU A 179 -24.63 2.49 -18.22
CA LEU A 179 -24.72 3.53 -19.23
C LEU A 179 -24.94 2.96 -20.65
N PHE A 180 -24.71 1.66 -20.84
CA PHE A 180 -24.91 0.97 -22.12
C PHE A 180 -26.32 0.40 -22.24
N PRO A 181 -26.83 0.18 -23.48
CA PRO A 181 -28.14 -0.46 -23.69
C PRO A 181 -28.22 -1.80 -22.95
N ASP A 182 -29.40 -2.13 -22.41
CA ASP A 182 -29.61 -3.28 -21.51
C ASP A 182 -28.98 -4.59 -22.03
N SER A 183 -29.13 -4.88 -23.33
CA SER A 183 -28.51 -6.08 -23.96
C SER A 183 -26.97 -6.13 -23.93
N LEU A 184 -26.30 -4.98 -24.01
CA LEU A 184 -24.84 -4.87 -23.94
C LEU A 184 -24.35 -4.82 -22.50
N SER A 185 -25.11 -4.19 -21.61
CA SER A 185 -24.86 -4.20 -20.16
C SER A 185 -24.96 -5.61 -19.60
N GLU A 186 -26.01 -6.35 -19.96
CA GLU A 186 -26.26 -7.72 -19.51
C GLU A 186 -25.23 -8.69 -20.08
N PHE A 187 -24.80 -8.52 -21.34
CA PHE A 187 -23.65 -9.25 -21.88
C PHE A 187 -22.36 -8.92 -21.12
N ALA A 188 -22.04 -7.64 -20.92
CA ALA A 188 -20.83 -7.22 -20.21
C ALA A 188 -20.81 -7.69 -18.74
N ASN A 189 -21.96 -7.70 -18.07
CA ASN A 189 -22.14 -8.21 -16.71
C ASN A 189 -22.12 -9.75 -16.65
N MET A 190 -22.62 -10.45 -17.67
CA MET A 190 -22.52 -11.91 -17.75
C MET A 190 -21.07 -12.38 -17.91
N TYR A 191 -20.22 -11.56 -18.55
CA TYR A 191 -18.78 -11.81 -18.75
C TYR A 191 -17.85 -11.02 -17.80
N LEU A 192 -18.39 -10.51 -16.69
CA LEU A 192 -17.66 -9.82 -15.59
C LEU A 192 -17.13 -10.75 -14.50
#